data_AF-A0A7J7HNG5-F1
#
_entry.id   AF-A0A7J7HNG5-F1
#
_cell.length_a   1.000
_cell.length_b   1.000
_cell.length_c   1.000
_cell.angle_alpha   90.00
_cell.angle_beta   90.00
_cell.angle_gamma   90.00
#
_symmetry.space_group_name_H-M   'P 1'
#
loop_
_entity.id
_entity.type
_entity.pdbx_description
1 polymer ?
#
loop_
_entity_poly.entity_id
_entity_poly.type
_entity_poly.pdbx_seq_one_letter_code
_entity_poly.pdbx_strand_id
1 'polypeptide(L)'
;MPIVPRLLCILDLLQLLVGSWHSMVSSKLSETFYIMGESFTIQISSNLVKQLADDGEKSKKKTKRSKTKIPREPQQSQTKAHQKQISGDSEIPKRTAPVGWPVQPPIFMPLSPPPHSSSAELDAIRSAVQESEKVLEKLQKQEEVMVQEVTQRAKDLHDKEFKLPTEKPLPCLMEKNACFECYKENDKNPLKCADAVQKL
;
A
#
# COMPACT_ATOMS: atom_id res chain seq x y z
N MET A 1 36.47 25.79 -7.22
CA MET A 1 35.81 24.48 -7.03
C MET A 1 34.35 24.69 -6.61
N PRO A 2 33.33 24.49 -7.48
CA PRO A 2 31.92 24.69 -7.14
C PRO A 2 31.09 23.40 -7.32
N ILE A 3 31.61 22.24 -6.88
CA ILE A 3 30.93 20.94 -7.07
C ILE A 3 30.03 20.59 -5.87
N VAL A 4 30.39 21.07 -4.68
CA VAL A 4 29.70 20.77 -3.41
C VAL A 4 28.25 21.29 -3.36
N PRO A 5 27.91 22.54 -3.77
CA PRO A 5 26.54 23.03 -3.62
C PRO A 5 25.55 22.36 -4.60
N ARG A 6 26.03 21.85 -5.75
CA ARG A 6 25.18 21.15 -6.72
C ARG A 6 24.80 19.74 -6.26
N LEU A 7 25.69 19.05 -5.53
CA LEU A 7 25.38 17.74 -4.97
C LEU A 7 24.34 17.83 -3.84
N LEU A 8 24.43 18.85 -2.96
CA LEU A 8 23.43 19.04 -1.91
C LEU A 8 22.01 19.22 -2.47
N CYS A 9 21.83 20.04 -3.51
CA CYS A 9 20.52 20.21 -4.16
C CYS A 9 19.93 18.91 -4.72
N ILE A 10 20.76 18.01 -5.26
CA ILE A 10 20.30 16.74 -5.82
C ILE A 10 19.89 15.78 -4.70
N LEU A 11 20.65 15.76 -3.59
CA LEU A 11 20.33 14.98 -2.40
C LEU A 11 19.01 15.45 -1.75
N ASP A 12 18.79 16.77 -1.67
CA ASP A 12 17.56 17.35 -1.14
C ASP A 12 16.34 17.03 -2.02
N LEU A 13 16.49 17.09 -3.36
CA LEU A 13 15.42 16.68 -4.30
C LEU A 13 15.08 15.19 -4.19
N LEU A 14 16.10 14.34 -4.05
CA LEU A 14 15.92 12.90 -3.87
C LEU A 14 15.19 12.59 -2.57
N GLN A 15 15.51 13.27 -1.47
CA GLN A 15 14.81 13.09 -0.19
C GLN A 15 13.34 13.53 -0.26
N LEU A 16 13.04 14.63 -0.96
CA LEU A 16 11.65 15.07 -1.17
C LEU A 16 10.84 14.09 -2.02
N LEU A 17 11.44 13.53 -3.07
CA LEU A 17 10.78 12.55 -3.93
C LEU A 17 10.52 11.24 -3.18
N VAL A 18 11.50 10.74 -2.40
CA VAL A 18 11.33 9.54 -1.58
C VAL A 18 10.27 9.73 -0.49
N GLY A 19 10.25 10.90 0.16
CA GLY A 19 9.23 11.23 1.17
C GLY A 19 7.82 11.27 0.59
N SER A 20 7.65 11.88 -0.59
CA SER A 20 6.36 11.94 -1.29
C SER A 20 5.87 10.54 -1.70
N TRP A 21 6.78 9.70 -2.22
CA TRP A 21 6.47 8.32 -2.61
C TRP A 21 6.07 7.46 -1.40
N HIS A 22 6.80 7.57 -0.28
CA HIS A 22 6.47 6.85 0.95
C HIS A 22 5.11 7.29 1.52
N SER A 23 4.81 8.58 1.49
CA SER A 23 3.52 9.12 1.95
C SER A 23 2.35 8.63 1.09
N MET A 24 2.52 8.59 -0.23
CA MET A 24 1.52 8.09 -1.17
C MET A 24 1.25 6.59 -0.99
N VAL A 25 2.31 5.78 -0.84
CA VAL A 25 2.20 4.33 -0.60
C VAL A 25 1.56 4.03 0.76
N SER A 26 1.94 4.78 1.80
CA SER A 26 1.34 4.67 3.14
C SER A 26 -0.14 5.03 3.15
N SER A 27 -0.53 6.11 2.44
CA SER A 27 -1.93 6.52 2.32
C SER A 27 -2.77 5.47 1.58
N LYS A 28 -2.23 4.88 0.51
CA LYS A 28 -2.89 3.80 -0.26
C LYS A 28 -3.04 2.51 0.55
N LEU A 29 -2.05 2.17 1.37
CA LEU A 29 -2.09 1.04 2.30
C LEU A 29 -3.09 1.25 3.44
N SER A 30 -3.18 2.49 3.95
CA SER A 30 -4.19 2.88 4.95
C SER A 30 -5.60 2.78 4.39
N GLU A 31 -5.83 3.28 3.17
CA GLU A 31 -7.13 3.27 2.50
C GLU A 31 -7.57 1.85 2.15
N THR A 32 -6.67 0.99 1.68
CA THR A 32 -6.96 -0.44 1.45
C THR A 32 -7.22 -1.22 2.73
N PHE A 33 -6.54 -0.88 3.84
CA PHE A 33 -6.81 -1.48 5.16
C PHE A 33 -8.16 -1.01 5.74
N TYR A 34 -8.55 0.24 5.49
CA TYR A 34 -9.86 0.76 5.89
C TYR A 34 -11.01 0.12 5.09
N ILE A 35 -10.84 -0.06 3.77
CA ILE A 35 -11.83 -0.70 2.88
C ILE A 35 -12.02 -2.20 3.22
N MET A 36 -10.98 -2.91 3.68
CA MET A 36 -11.07 -4.31 4.09
C MET A 36 -11.68 -4.50 5.50
N GLY A 37 -11.87 -3.42 6.26
CA GLY A 37 -12.41 -3.42 7.62
C GLY A 37 -13.94 -3.29 7.74
N GLU A 38 -14.66 -2.97 6.66
CA GLU A 38 -16.09 -2.60 6.74
C GLU A 38 -17.09 -3.70 6.35
N SER A 39 -16.67 -4.95 6.10
CA SER A 39 -17.60 -6.02 5.66
C SER A 39 -17.57 -7.31 6.49
N PHE A 40 -17.51 -7.20 7.82
CA PHE A 40 -17.95 -8.28 8.70
C PHE A 40 -18.84 -7.73 9.82
N THR A 41 -20.16 -7.78 9.62
CA THR A 41 -21.12 -7.66 10.72
C THR A 41 -21.04 -8.94 11.55
N ILE A 42 -20.26 -8.90 12.63
CA ILE A 42 -20.23 -9.99 13.62
C ILE A 42 -21.56 -9.97 14.35
N GLN A 43 -22.46 -10.91 14.02
CA GLN A 43 -23.67 -11.12 14.80
C GLN A 43 -23.31 -11.87 16.08
N ILE A 44 -23.13 -11.11 17.16
CA ILE A 44 -22.93 -11.69 18.49
C ILE A 44 -24.30 -12.16 19.00
N SER A 45 -24.44 -13.46 19.23
CA SER A 45 -25.64 -14.03 19.85
C SER A 45 -25.90 -13.38 21.21
N SER A 46 -27.14 -13.00 21.48
CA SER A 46 -27.55 -12.38 22.76
C SER A 46 -27.25 -13.28 23.97
N ASN A 47 -27.16 -14.59 23.78
CA ASN A 47 -26.77 -15.54 24.82
C ASN A 47 -25.28 -15.40 25.20
N LEU A 48 -24.42 -15.03 24.25
CA LEU A 48 -22.99 -14.83 24.49
C LEU A 48 -22.74 -13.55 25.32
N VAL A 49 -23.49 -12.50 25.03
CA VAL A 49 -23.46 -11.23 25.78
C VAL A 49 -23.90 -11.46 27.24
N LYS A 50 -24.95 -12.26 27.46
CA LYS A 50 -25.42 -12.61 28.81
C LYS A 50 -24.40 -13.43 29.59
N GLN A 51 -23.70 -14.37 28.97
CA GLN A 51 -22.67 -15.16 29.63
C GLN A 51 -21.46 -14.32 30.05
N LEU A 52 -21.06 -13.34 29.24
CA LEU A 52 -19.95 -12.44 29.56
C LEU A 52 -20.31 -11.41 30.64
N ALA A 53 -21.57 -11.00 30.71
CA ALA A 53 -22.04 -10.07 31.74
C ALA A 53 -22.17 -10.71 33.13
N ASP A 54 -22.33 -12.04 33.20
CA ASP A 54 -22.60 -12.78 34.44
C ASP A 54 -21.33 -13.40 35.08
N ASP A 55 -20.16 -13.34 34.41
CA ASP A 55 -18.89 -13.91 34.92
C ASP A 55 -18.26 -13.08 36.07
N GLY A 56 -18.95 -12.06 36.56
CA GLY A 56 -18.55 -11.22 37.69
C GLY A 56 -18.91 -11.77 39.08
N GLU A 57 -19.78 -12.76 39.18
CA GLU A 57 -20.21 -13.35 40.47
C GLU A 57 -19.79 -14.82 40.58
N LYS A 58 -18.51 -15.03 40.95
CA LYS A 58 -18.01 -16.12 41.82
C LYS A 58 -18.76 -17.46 41.72
N SER A 59 -18.37 -18.30 40.76
CA SER A 59 -18.61 -19.75 40.86
C SER A 59 -17.32 -20.56 40.64
N LYS A 60 -16.62 -20.82 41.75
CA LYS A 60 -15.71 -21.97 41.86
C LYS A 60 -16.54 -23.24 41.63
N LYS A 61 -16.62 -23.76 40.40
CA LYS A 61 -17.04 -25.15 40.19
C LYS A 61 -16.44 -25.79 38.94
N LYS A 62 -15.42 -26.59 39.23
CA LYS A 62 -14.84 -27.71 38.47
C LYS A 62 -15.85 -28.34 37.48
N THR A 63 -15.62 -28.19 36.16
CA THR A 63 -16.33 -28.97 35.13
C THR A 63 -15.34 -29.59 34.13
N LYS A 64 -14.89 -30.79 34.52
CA LYS A 64 -14.76 -32.01 33.71
C LYS A 64 -14.60 -31.83 32.18
N ARG A 65 -13.40 -32.18 31.66
CA ARG A 65 -13.13 -32.48 30.23
C ARG A 65 -14.23 -33.39 29.66
N SER A 66 -15.03 -32.88 28.73
CA SER A 66 -15.85 -33.69 27.82
C SER A 66 -14.98 -34.11 26.65
N LYS A 67 -14.65 -35.40 26.62
CA LYS A 67 -13.88 -36.06 25.58
C LYS A 67 -14.76 -36.26 24.35
N THR A 68 -14.56 -35.49 23.29
CA THR A 68 -15.18 -35.76 21.99
C THR A 68 -14.46 -36.94 21.34
N LYS A 69 -15.21 -38.01 21.09
CA LYS A 69 -14.75 -39.25 20.48
C LYS A 69 -14.52 -39.03 18.98
N ILE A 70 -13.31 -39.30 18.51
CA ILE A 70 -13.01 -39.53 17.09
C ILE A 70 -13.03 -41.05 16.87
N PRO A 71 -13.80 -41.59 15.91
CA PRO A 71 -13.80 -43.01 15.59
C PRO A 71 -12.43 -43.50 15.10
N ARG A 72 -12.04 -44.65 15.65
CA ARG A 72 -10.79 -45.36 15.41
C ARG A 72 -11.11 -46.53 14.49
N GLU A 73 -10.43 -46.64 13.35
CA GLU A 73 -10.28 -47.90 12.62
C GLU A 73 -8.82 -48.40 12.67
N PRO A 74 -8.59 -49.72 12.56
CA PRO A 74 -7.45 -50.39 13.19
C PRO A 74 -6.39 -50.92 12.21
N GLN A 75 -5.19 -51.08 12.77
CA GLN A 75 -4.16 -52.11 12.48
C GLN A 75 -3.50 -52.20 11.10
N GLN A 76 -2.19 -51.97 11.11
CA GLN A 76 -1.09 -52.90 10.71
C GLN A 76 0.22 -52.11 10.84
N SER A 77 1.40 -52.65 11.17
CA SER A 77 1.84 -53.90 11.78
C SER A 77 3.27 -53.65 12.25
N GLN A 78 3.66 -54.40 13.29
CA GLN A 78 4.96 -54.45 13.93
C GLN A 78 6.16 -54.50 12.96
N THR A 79 7.28 -53.86 13.28
CA THR A 79 8.62 -54.48 13.12
C THR A 79 9.63 -53.88 14.10
N LYS A 80 9.95 -54.70 15.11
CA LYS A 80 11.21 -54.97 15.81
C LYS A 80 12.23 -53.86 16.12
N ALA A 81 12.56 -53.89 17.41
CA ALA A 81 13.70 -53.30 18.10
C ALA A 81 15.06 -53.51 17.41
N HIS A 82 15.92 -52.49 17.51
CA HIS A 82 17.34 -52.73 17.70
C HIS A 82 17.93 -51.78 18.75
N GLN A 83 18.30 -52.42 19.85
CA GLN A 83 19.14 -52.02 20.95
C GLN A 83 20.51 -51.52 20.45
N LYS A 84 20.97 -50.37 20.96
CA LYS A 84 22.40 -50.17 21.28
C LYS A 84 22.56 -49.03 22.31
N GLN A 85 22.85 -49.46 23.54
CA GLN A 85 23.53 -48.67 24.57
C GLN A 85 25.00 -48.50 24.18
N ILE A 86 25.51 -47.27 24.28
CA ILE A 86 26.95 -46.92 24.39
C ILE A 86 26.93 -45.61 25.20
N SER A 87 26.97 -45.61 26.53
CA SER A 87 28.17 -45.66 27.40
C SER A 87 29.30 -44.75 26.90
N GLY A 88 29.34 -43.52 27.42
CA GLY A 88 30.40 -42.55 27.18
C GLY A 88 30.50 -41.63 28.39
N ASP A 89 31.26 -42.11 29.38
CA ASP A 89 31.80 -41.35 30.49
C ASP A 89 32.57 -40.14 29.95
N SER A 90 32.25 -38.94 30.43
CA SER A 90 33.11 -37.78 30.24
C SER A 90 32.93 -36.81 31.39
N GLU A 91 33.89 -36.96 32.28
CA GLU A 91 34.22 -36.18 33.44
C GLU A 91 34.15 -34.67 33.16
N ILE A 92 33.60 -33.99 34.16
CA ILE A 92 33.51 -32.53 34.29
C ILE A 92 34.92 -31.91 34.33
N PRO A 93 35.21 -30.87 33.54
CA PRO A 93 36.18 -29.86 33.94
C PRO A 93 35.44 -28.61 34.39
N LYS A 94 35.54 -28.36 35.69
CA LYS A 94 35.09 -27.17 36.40
C LYS A 94 35.71 -25.93 35.73
N ARG A 95 34.93 -25.21 34.93
CA ARG A 95 35.30 -23.88 34.42
C ARG A 95 34.31 -22.86 34.97
N THR A 96 34.76 -22.10 35.96
CA THR A 96 34.07 -20.92 36.49
C THR A 96 33.89 -19.92 35.35
N ALA A 97 32.65 -19.68 34.92
CA ALA A 97 32.31 -18.67 33.93
C ALA A 97 31.83 -17.38 34.63
N PRO A 98 32.21 -16.18 34.15
CA PRO A 98 31.77 -14.93 34.74
C PRO A 98 30.28 -14.72 34.48
N VAL A 99 29.60 -14.25 35.52
CA VAL A 99 28.22 -13.77 35.51
C VAL A 99 28.04 -12.72 34.41
N GLY A 100 27.05 -12.95 33.55
CA GLY A 100 26.36 -11.87 32.82
C GLY A 100 26.77 -11.66 31.36
N TRP A 101 26.36 -12.55 30.46
CA TRP A 101 26.00 -12.20 29.08
C TRP A 101 24.85 -13.12 28.61
N PRO A 102 23.80 -12.59 27.95
CA PRO A 102 22.67 -13.39 27.52
C PRO A 102 23.11 -14.36 26.42
N VAL A 103 22.79 -15.64 26.62
CA VAL A 103 22.96 -16.69 25.62
C VAL A 103 22.12 -16.33 24.40
N GLN A 104 22.76 -16.12 23.24
CA GLN A 104 22.03 -15.99 22.00
C GLN A 104 21.25 -17.30 21.74
N PRO A 105 19.96 -17.22 21.35
CA PRO A 105 19.23 -18.42 20.97
C PRO A 105 19.91 -19.02 19.73
N PRO A 106 20.02 -20.36 19.64
CA PRO A 106 20.57 -21.00 18.45
C PRO A 106 19.75 -20.57 17.22
N ILE A 107 20.43 -19.99 16.24
CA ILE A 107 19.82 -19.71 14.93
C ILE A 107 19.50 -21.08 14.32
N PHE A 108 18.22 -21.43 14.31
CA PHE A 108 17.75 -22.58 13.55
C PHE A 108 17.98 -22.25 12.07
N MET A 109 19.01 -22.84 11.47
CA MET A 109 19.04 -22.97 10.01
C MET A 109 17.82 -23.81 9.61
N PRO A 110 17.12 -23.45 8.52
CA PRO A 110 16.07 -24.31 7.99
C PRO A 110 16.65 -25.70 7.79
N LEU A 111 16.05 -26.70 8.44
CA LEU A 111 16.28 -28.09 8.10
C LEU A 111 16.08 -28.23 6.59
N SER A 112 16.99 -28.92 5.89
CA SER A 112 16.88 -29.12 4.44
C SER A 112 15.47 -29.57 4.11
N PRO A 113 14.83 -29.01 3.07
CA PRO A 113 13.47 -29.39 2.73
C PRO A 113 13.38 -30.92 2.57
N PRO A 114 12.21 -31.52 2.86
CA PRO A 114 11.96 -32.93 2.59
C PRO A 114 12.33 -33.23 1.12
N PRO A 115 12.57 -34.50 0.74
CA PRO A 115 12.90 -34.85 -0.64
C PRO A 115 11.66 -34.73 -1.54
N HIS A 116 11.06 -33.55 -1.62
CA HIS A 116 10.24 -33.16 -2.73
C HIS A 116 11.19 -33.09 -3.93
N SER A 117 10.81 -33.74 -5.03
CA SER A 117 11.57 -33.62 -6.27
C SER A 117 11.64 -32.13 -6.60
N SER A 118 12.85 -31.57 -6.67
CA SER A 118 13.08 -30.15 -6.99
C SER A 118 12.35 -29.71 -8.26
N SER A 119 12.02 -30.63 -9.16
CA SER A 119 11.15 -30.40 -10.32
C SER A 119 9.74 -29.91 -9.96
N ALA A 120 9.09 -30.51 -8.96
CA ALA A 120 7.70 -30.18 -8.58
C ALA A 120 7.58 -28.78 -7.96
N GLU A 121 8.55 -28.38 -7.14
CA GLU A 121 8.60 -27.02 -6.59
C GLU A 121 8.85 -25.99 -7.70
N LEU A 122 9.74 -26.29 -8.66
CA LEU A 122 9.99 -25.44 -9.81
C LEU A 122 8.77 -25.33 -10.74
N ASP A 123 8.00 -26.40 -10.92
CA ASP A 123 6.75 -26.39 -11.70
C ASP A 123 5.66 -25.56 -11.01
N ALA A 124 5.56 -25.66 -9.68
CA ALA A 124 4.65 -24.84 -8.90
C ALA A 124 4.99 -23.34 -9.02
N ILE A 125 6.28 -22.99 -8.93
CA ILE A 125 6.76 -21.61 -9.11
C ILE A 125 6.45 -21.11 -10.52
N ARG A 126 6.75 -21.89 -11.56
CA ARG A 126 6.43 -21.52 -12.96
C ARG A 126 4.94 -21.28 -13.15
N SER A 127 4.10 -22.14 -12.58
CA SER A 127 2.65 -22.00 -12.66
C SER A 127 2.16 -20.72 -11.98
N ALA A 128 2.70 -20.40 -10.79
CA ALA A 128 2.36 -19.18 -10.07
C ALA A 128 2.79 -17.91 -10.84
N VAL A 129 3.96 -17.93 -11.49
CA VAL A 129 4.41 -16.84 -12.35
C VAL A 129 3.49 -16.67 -13.57
N GLN A 130 3.12 -17.75 -14.22
CA GLN A 130 2.22 -17.68 -15.38
C GLN A 130 0.82 -17.19 -14.99
N GLU A 131 0.34 -17.53 -13.80
CA GLU A 131 -0.92 -17.01 -13.29
C GLU A 131 -0.83 -15.52 -12.94
N SER A 132 0.28 -15.07 -12.34
CA SER A 132 0.47 -13.66 -12.01
C SER A 132 0.55 -12.79 -13.27
N GLU A 133 1.21 -13.27 -14.33
CA GLU A 133 1.24 -12.61 -15.64
C GLU A 133 -0.18 -12.43 -16.22
N LYS A 134 -1.01 -13.48 -16.16
CA LYS A 134 -2.41 -13.40 -16.63
C LYS A 134 -3.26 -12.43 -15.81
N VAL A 135 -3.04 -12.36 -14.50
CA VAL A 135 -3.73 -11.40 -13.65
C VAL A 135 -3.26 -9.98 -13.96
N LEU A 136 -1.96 -9.78 -14.18
CA LEU A 136 -1.39 -8.48 -14.54
C LEU A 136 -1.96 -7.95 -15.84
N GLU A 137 -2.06 -8.78 -16.89
CA GLU A 137 -2.68 -8.38 -18.17
C GLU A 137 -4.12 -7.90 -17.99
N LYS A 138 -4.91 -8.58 -17.14
CA LYS A 138 -6.29 -8.20 -16.84
C LYS A 138 -6.36 -6.87 -16.08
N LEU A 139 -5.49 -6.70 -15.08
CA LEU A 139 -5.43 -5.47 -14.28
C LEU A 139 -4.99 -4.28 -15.13
N GLN A 140 -4.00 -4.46 -16.00
CA GLN A 140 -3.55 -3.41 -16.92
C GLN A 140 -4.70 -2.95 -17.83
N LYS A 141 -5.46 -3.90 -18.38
CA LYS A 141 -6.63 -3.57 -19.20
C LYS A 141 -7.71 -2.82 -18.40
N GLN A 142 -7.93 -3.20 -17.14
CA GLN A 142 -8.88 -2.52 -16.26
C GLN A 142 -8.41 -1.11 -15.89
N GLU A 143 -7.12 -0.93 -15.65
CA GLU A 143 -6.49 0.37 -15.40
C GLU A 143 -6.69 1.31 -16.58
N GLU A 144 -6.42 0.85 -17.81
CA GLU A 144 -6.61 1.65 -19.03
C GLU A 144 -8.05 2.15 -19.16
N VAL A 145 -9.03 1.27 -18.92
CA VAL A 145 -10.46 1.63 -18.95
C VAL A 145 -10.79 2.66 -17.86
N MET A 146 -10.30 2.43 -16.64
CA MET A 146 -10.57 3.31 -15.50
C MET A 146 -9.95 4.70 -15.71
N VAL A 147 -8.72 4.76 -16.24
CA VAL A 147 -8.04 6.03 -16.56
C VAL A 147 -8.80 6.81 -17.60
N GLN A 148 -9.29 6.15 -18.66
CA GLN A 148 -10.12 6.80 -19.67
C GLN A 148 -11.41 7.36 -19.07
N GLU A 149 -12.08 6.58 -18.22
CA GLU A 149 -13.32 7.00 -17.57
C GLU A 149 -13.11 8.21 -16.66
N VAL A 150 -12.11 8.18 -15.77
CA VAL A 150 -11.80 9.28 -14.86
C VAL A 150 -11.40 10.53 -15.65
N THR A 151 -10.60 10.37 -16.70
CA THR A 151 -10.20 11.50 -17.56
C THR A 151 -11.41 12.12 -18.24
N GLN A 152 -12.33 11.31 -18.77
CA GLN A 152 -13.54 11.81 -19.42
C GLN A 152 -14.47 12.50 -18.43
N ARG A 153 -14.64 11.95 -17.23
CA ARG A 153 -15.42 12.57 -16.14
C ARG A 153 -14.80 13.89 -15.68
N ALA A 154 -13.47 13.97 -15.56
CA ALA A 154 -12.79 15.20 -15.20
C ALA A 154 -12.99 16.31 -16.25
N LYS A 155 -12.93 15.97 -17.55
CA LYS A 155 -13.24 16.91 -18.64
C LYS A 155 -14.69 17.38 -18.57
N ASP A 156 -15.63 16.46 -18.39
CA ASP A 156 -17.05 16.78 -18.29
C ASP A 156 -17.37 17.68 -17.10
N LEU A 157 -16.75 17.43 -15.93
CA LEU A 157 -16.87 18.29 -14.76
C LEU A 157 -16.28 19.68 -15.01
N HIS A 158 -15.08 19.74 -15.61
CA HIS A 158 -14.47 21.01 -15.96
C HIS A 158 -15.36 21.81 -16.94
N ASP A 159 -15.92 21.16 -17.95
CA ASP A 159 -16.80 21.81 -18.92
C ASP A 159 -18.15 22.22 -18.33
N LYS A 160 -18.63 21.56 -17.26
CA LYS A 160 -19.91 21.91 -16.63
C LYS A 160 -19.77 22.96 -15.53
N GLU A 161 -18.78 22.79 -14.66
CA GLU A 161 -18.62 23.58 -13.45
C GLU A 161 -17.65 24.75 -13.63
N PHE A 162 -16.63 24.56 -14.48
CA PHE A 162 -15.55 25.55 -14.71
C PHE A 162 -15.70 26.27 -16.05
N LYS A 163 -16.93 26.58 -16.44
CA LYS A 163 -17.17 27.60 -17.46
C LYS A 163 -16.80 28.94 -16.86
N LEU A 164 -15.62 29.47 -17.17
CA LEU A 164 -15.39 30.89 -16.98
C LEU A 164 -16.51 31.63 -17.71
N PRO A 165 -17.24 32.54 -17.03
CA PRO A 165 -18.14 33.44 -17.72
C PRO A 165 -17.38 34.02 -18.89
N THR A 166 -17.91 33.88 -20.11
CA THR A 166 -17.31 34.46 -21.30
C THR A 166 -17.01 35.91 -20.97
N GLU A 167 -15.73 36.30 -21.06
CA GLU A 167 -15.33 37.65 -20.75
C GLU A 167 -16.25 38.59 -21.52
N LYS A 168 -16.96 39.44 -20.77
CA LYS A 168 -17.82 40.43 -21.41
C LYS A 168 -16.92 41.20 -22.38
N PRO A 169 -17.28 41.32 -23.66
CA PRO A 169 -16.45 42.07 -24.61
C PRO A 169 -16.17 43.44 -23.99
N LEU A 170 -14.90 43.85 -24.01
CA LEU A 170 -14.51 45.10 -23.38
C LEU A 170 -15.43 46.21 -23.94
N PRO A 171 -16.14 46.95 -23.09
CA PRO A 171 -17.20 47.86 -23.53
C PRO A 171 -16.70 49.01 -24.42
N CYS A 172 -15.38 49.21 -24.53
CA CYS A 172 -14.73 50.21 -25.37
C CYS A 172 -13.74 49.62 -26.41
N LEU A 173 -13.91 48.35 -26.81
CA LEU A 173 -12.94 47.68 -27.69
C LEU A 173 -12.87 48.33 -29.09
N MET A 174 -13.99 48.84 -29.59
CA MET A 174 -14.05 49.51 -30.89
C MET A 174 -13.39 50.88 -30.84
N GLU A 175 -13.67 51.64 -29.78
CA GLU A 175 -13.14 52.97 -29.50
C GLU A 175 -11.64 52.92 -29.26
N LYS A 176 -11.18 51.91 -28.50
CA LYS A 176 -9.76 51.61 -28.31
C LYS A 176 -9.05 51.36 -29.64
N ASN A 177 -9.61 50.52 -30.50
CA ASN A 177 -9.00 50.19 -31.79
C ASN A 177 -8.97 51.42 -32.73
N ALA A 178 -10.03 52.22 -32.75
CA ALA A 178 -10.09 53.46 -33.52
C ALA A 178 -9.04 54.49 -33.06
N CYS A 179 -8.83 54.61 -31.75
CA CYS A 179 -7.78 55.45 -31.18
C CYS A 179 -6.38 54.94 -31.55
N PHE A 180 -6.15 53.62 -31.47
CA PHE A 180 -4.88 53.00 -31.86
C PHE A 180 -4.54 53.22 -33.34
N GLU A 181 -5.50 53.00 -34.24
CA GLU A 181 -5.29 53.24 -35.67
C GLU A 181 -5.06 54.73 -35.96
N CYS A 182 -5.76 55.65 -35.27
CA CYS A 182 -5.51 57.08 -35.44
C CYS A 182 -4.06 57.46 -35.12
N TYR A 183 -3.51 56.98 -34.00
CA TYR A 183 -2.14 57.28 -33.60
C TYR A 183 -1.10 56.67 -34.54
N LYS A 184 -1.40 55.49 -35.10
CA LYS A 184 -0.55 54.82 -36.08
C LYS A 184 -0.51 55.58 -37.41
N GLU A 185 -1.62 56.19 -37.82
CA GLU A 185 -1.69 57.05 -39.02
C GLU A 185 -1.11 58.46 -38.78
N ASN A 186 -1.07 58.93 -37.53
CA ASN A 186 -0.64 60.28 -37.14
C ASN A 186 0.59 60.28 -36.21
N ASP A 187 1.59 59.45 -36.53
CA ASP A 187 2.85 59.29 -35.79
C ASP A 187 3.59 60.61 -35.51
N LYS A 188 3.59 61.53 -36.49
CA LYS A 188 4.26 62.84 -36.41
C LYS A 188 3.39 63.93 -35.79
N ASN A 189 2.09 63.73 -35.70
CA ASN A 189 1.19 64.72 -35.10
C ASN A 189 0.07 64.05 -34.29
N PRO A 190 0.40 63.55 -33.09
CA PRO A 190 -0.52 62.77 -32.24
C PRO A 190 -1.75 63.58 -31.79
N LEU A 191 -1.68 64.91 -31.82
CA LEU A 191 -2.76 65.80 -31.39
C LEU A 191 -3.99 65.74 -32.30
N LYS A 192 -3.84 65.25 -33.55
CA LYS A 192 -4.97 65.04 -34.46
C LYS A 192 -5.93 63.93 -33.99
N CYS A 193 -5.50 63.09 -33.05
CA CYS A 193 -6.30 62.00 -32.50
C CYS A 193 -7.11 62.38 -31.25
N ALA A 194 -7.16 63.66 -30.88
CA ALA A 194 -7.90 64.14 -29.71
C ALA A 194 -9.37 63.68 -29.72
N ASP A 195 -10.05 63.75 -30.87
CA ASP A 195 -11.45 63.31 -31.03
C ASP A 195 -11.63 61.80 -30.87
N ALA A 196 -10.59 61.00 -31.15
CA ALA A 196 -10.61 59.55 -30.97
C ALA A 196 -10.36 59.15 -29.50
N VAL A 197 -9.56 59.94 -28.77
CA VAL A 197 -9.34 59.77 -27.32
C VAL A 197 -10.58 60.17 -26.53
N GLN A 198 -11.29 61.21 -26.97
CA GLN A 198 -12.49 61.71 -26.27
C GLN A 198 -13.68 60.74 -26.30
N LYS A 199 -13.63 59.75 -27.19
CA LYS A 199 -14.66 58.70 -27.37
C LYS A 199 -14.34 57.42 -26.62
N LEU A 200 -13.16 57.32 -26.00
CA LEU A 200 -12.62 56.14 -25.33
C LEU A 200 -12.95 56.14 -23.84
#